data_AF-A0A6L5FZ88-F1
#
_entry.id   AF-A0A6L5FZ88-F1
#
_cell.length_a   1.000
_cell.length_b   1.000
_cell.length_c   1.000
_cell.angle_alpha   90.00
_cell.angle_beta   90.00
_cell.angle_gamma   90.00
#
_symmetry.space_group_name_H-M   'P 1'
#
loop_
_entity.id
_entity.type
_entity.pdbx_description
1 polymer ?
#
loop_
_entity_poly.entity_id
_entity_poly.type
_entity_poly.pdbx_seq_one_letter_code
_entity_poly.pdbx_strand_id
1 'polypeptide(L)' 'MAIVNLRHPLRGLADEQDRVEIEGEDLVSVVRGLEARYPAMAGWILDEAG' A
#
# COMPACT_ATOMS: atom_id res chain seq x y z
N MET A 1 1.54 1.13 -13.53
CA MET A 1 0.93 -0.10 -12.98
C MET A 1 2.00 -0.87 -12.23
N ALA A 2 1.80 -1.12 -10.94
CA ALA A 2 2.72 -1.86 -10.09
C ALA A 2 1.98 -3.00 -9.39
N ILE A 3 2.70 -4.11 -9.20
CA ILE A 3 2.23 -5.26 -8.42
C ILE A 3 2.95 -5.23 -7.08
N VAL A 4 2.19 -5.03 -6.02
CA VAL A 4 2.71 -4.94 -4.65
C VAL A 4 2.45 -6.25 -3.93
N ASN A 5 3.52 -6.89 -3.48
CA ASN A 5 3.43 -8.07 -2.63
C ASN A 5 3.41 -7.64 -1.16
N LEU A 6 2.33 -7.94 -0.45
CA LEU A 6 2.12 -7.58 0.95
C LEU A 6 2.48 -8.74 1.86
N ARG A 7 3.33 -8.45 2.85
CA ARG A 7 3.66 -9.38 3.93
C ARG A 7 2.94 -8.96 5.21
N HIS A 8 2.93 -9.83 6.21
CA HIS A 8 2.52 -9.43 7.56
C HIS A 8 3.41 -8.30 8.08
N PRO A 9 2.85 -7.28 8.76
CA PRO A 9 1.44 -7.13 9.15
C PRO A 9 0.53 -6.49 8.08
N LEU A 10 1.09 -5.91 7.01
CA LEU A 10 0.33 -5.18 5.98
C LEU A 10 -0.73 -6.04 5.29
N ARG A 11 -0.47 -7.34 5.11
CA ARG A 11 -1.46 -8.28 4.56
C ARG A 11 -2.77 -8.27 5.36
N GLY A 12 -2.70 -8.23 6.69
CA GLY A 12 -3.89 -8.17 7.56
C GLY A 12 -4.64 -6.85 7.46
N LEU A 13 -3.96 -5.77 7.04
CA LEU A 13 -4.56 -4.47 6.78
C LEU A 13 -5.17 -4.37 5.37
N ALA A 14 -4.93 -5.38 4.52
CA ALA A 14 -5.32 -5.46 3.11
C ALA A 14 -6.47 -6.45 2.86
N ASP A 15 -7.28 -6.76 3.86
CA ASP A 15 -8.30 -7.83 3.82
C ASP A 15 -7.68 -9.20 3.46
N GLU A 16 -6.53 -9.52 4.05
CA GLU A 16 -5.73 -10.73 3.78
C GLU A 16 -5.20 -10.89 2.34
N GLN A 17 -5.28 -9.85 1.50
CA GLN A 17 -4.68 -9.86 0.16
C GLN A 17 -3.16 -9.73 0.24
N ASP A 18 -2.45 -10.71 -0.32
CA ASP A 18 -0.98 -10.75 -0.37
C ASP A 18 -0.40 -10.12 -1.65
N ARG A 19 -1.25 -9.83 -2.63
CA ARG A 19 -0.86 -9.21 -3.90
C ARG A 19 -1.92 -8.21 -4.35
N VAL A 20 -1.50 -6.96 -4.55
CA VAL A 20 -2.40 -5.89 -4.99
C VAL A 20 -1.84 -5.20 -6.21
N GLU A 21 -2.72 -4.93 -7.18
CA GLU A 21 -2.41 -4.08 -8.33
C GLU A 21 -2.78 -2.64 -8.03
N ILE A 22 -1.82 -1.74 -8.20
CA ILE A 22 -1.97 -0.31 -7.95
C ILE A 22 -1.46 0.48 -9.16
N GLU A 23 -2.25 1.46 -9.57
CA GLU A 23 -1.85 2.41 -10.60
C GLU A 23 -0.92 3.48 -10.00
N GLY A 24 0.16 3.78 -10.72
CA GLY A 24 1.21 4.69 -10.29
C GLY A 24 2.35 4.69 -11.30
N GLU A 25 2.99 5.85 -11.45
CA GLU A 25 4.13 6.10 -12.33
C GLU A 25 5.46 6.05 -11.56
N ASP A 26 5.41 6.20 -10.24
CA ASP A 26 6.54 6.18 -9.32
C ASP A 26 6.18 5.49 -7.99
N LEU A 27 7.17 5.32 -7.11
CA LEU A 27 6.95 4.68 -5.81
C LEU A 27 5.95 5.44 -4.93
N VAL A 28 6.01 6.78 -4.93
CA VAL A 28 5.17 7.63 -4.08
C VAL A 28 3.69 7.50 -4.49
N SER A 29 3.40 7.53 -5.79
CA SER A 29 2.05 7.32 -6.33
C SER A 29 1.52 5.93 -6.01
N VAL A 30 2.35 4.89 -6.09
CA VAL A 30 1.97 3.53 -5.69
C VAL A 30 1.63 3.44 -4.20
N VAL A 31 2.46 4.03 -3.33
CA VAL A 31 2.20 3.98 -1.88
C VAL A 31 0.96 4.79 -1.50
N ARG A 32 0.77 5.99 -2.06
CA ARG A 32 -0.45 6.76 -1.86
C ARG A 32 -1.68 6.03 -2.39
N GLY A 33 -1.55 5.30 -3.50
CA GLY A 33 -2.60 4.44 -4.03
C GLY A 33 -2.98 3.29 -3.08
N LEU A 34 -1.99 2.68 -2.42
CA LEU A 34 -2.24 1.67 -1.37
C LEU A 34 -2.99 2.27 -0.18
N GLU A 35 -2.55 3.41 0.35
CA GLU A 35 -3.19 4.05 1.50
C GLU A 35 -4.60 4.55 1.17
N ALA A 36 -4.82 5.06 -0.05
CA ALA A 36 -6.15 5.46 -0.52
C ALA A 36 -7.11 4.26 -0.63
N ARG A 37 -6.61 3.09 -1.09
CA ARG A 37 -7.39 1.86 -1.23
C ARG A 37 -7.63 1.17 0.12
N TYR A 38 -6.62 1.17 0.99
CA TYR A 38 -6.65 0.56 2.32
C TYR A 38 -6.28 1.60 3.38
N PRO A 39 -7.24 2.41 3.85
CA PRO A 39 -6.98 3.48 4.83
C PRO A 39 -6.33 3.00 6.13
N ALA A 40 -6.50 1.72 6.49
CA ALA A 40 -5.86 1.10 7.65
C ALA A 40 -4.33 0.99 7.52
N MET A 41 -3.76 1.11 6.31
CA MET A 41 -2.33 1.14 6.05
C MET A 41 -1.71 2.53 6.16
N ALA A 42 -2.52 3.59 6.31
CA ALA A 42 -1.99 4.94 6.44
C ALA A 42 -1.01 5.03 7.63
N GLY A 43 0.18 5.55 7.38
CA GLY A 43 1.21 5.67 8.42
C GLY A 43 1.99 4.38 8.72
N TRP A 44 1.72 3.27 8.02
CA TRP A 44 2.51 2.04 8.13
C TRP A 44 3.66 1.97 7.15
N ILE A 45 3.58 2.72 6.04
CA ILE A 45 4.56 2.70 4.95
C ILE A 45 5.32 4.02 4.89
N LEU A 46 4.60 5.15 4.88
CA LEU A 46 5.16 6.49 4.97
C LEU A 46 4.98 7.02 6.38
N ASP A 47 5.96 7.75 6.89
CA ASP A 47 5.82 8.47 8.16
C ASP A 47 5.25 9.88 7.91
N GLU A 48 5.22 10.73 8.95
CA GLU A 48 4.70 12.10 8.84
C GLU A 48 5.49 12.99 7.86
N ALA A 49 6.71 12.59 7.49
CA ALA A 49 7.57 13.31 6.55
C ALA A 49 7.34 12.90 5.07
N GLY A 50 6.63 11.78 4.84
CA GLY A 50 6.41 11.21 3.51
C GLY A 50 7.51 10.24 3.10
#